data_AF-F6B8C0-F1
#
_entry.id   AF-F6B8C0-F1
#
_cell.length_a   1.000
_cell.length_b   1.000
_cell.length_c   1.000
_cell.angle_alpha   90.00
_cell.angle_beta   90.00
_cell.angle_gamma   90.00
#
_symmetry.space_group_name_H-M   'P 1'
#
loop_
_entity.id
_entity.type
_entity.pdbx_description
1 polymer ?
#
loop_
_entity_poly.entity_id
_entity_poly.type
_entity_poly.pdbx_seq_one_letter_code
_entity_poly.pdbx_strand_id
1 'polypeptide(L)'
;MQKQVVFPEFLGESELAIVVVISSLKRDLSHLFERFHAGEEIDYWFNWNLVVTDTAEYLVVLELEWDQGEGLTVAFSREMWEFLGLMIQKENLVLLADWQMLEEGAPVMAEVAEFKPYALLIRDVDAGLDRLYDHVRELAEVNQEIEELTELMLILEGAESQPITLH
;
A
#
# COMPACT_ATOMS: atom_id res chain seq x y z
N MET A 1 -14.33 -14.88 7.12
CA MET A 1 -13.60 -13.91 7.96
C MET A 1 -13.68 -12.56 7.27
N GLN A 2 -13.96 -11.47 7.97
CA GLN A 2 -14.01 -10.14 7.34
C GLN A 2 -12.55 -9.67 7.20
N LYS A 3 -12.09 -9.40 5.96
CA LYS A 3 -10.75 -8.83 5.75
C LYS A 3 -10.67 -7.48 6.44
N GLN A 4 -9.57 -7.24 7.14
CA GLN A 4 -9.36 -5.97 7.83
C GLN A 4 -9.04 -4.89 6.81
N VAL A 5 -9.77 -3.77 6.87
CA VAL A 5 -9.45 -2.56 6.09
C VAL A 5 -8.57 -1.66 6.95
N VAL A 6 -7.43 -1.26 6.40
CA VAL A 6 -6.49 -0.34 7.03
C VAL A 6 -6.19 0.84 6.13
N PHE A 7 -5.88 1.98 6.74
CA PHE A 7 -5.49 3.20 6.03
C PHE A 7 -4.01 3.45 6.31
N PRO A 8 -3.16 3.50 5.28
CA PRO A 8 -1.74 3.77 5.45
C PRO A 8 -1.48 5.26 5.69
N GLU A 9 -0.36 5.54 6.31
CA GLU A 9 0.29 6.85 6.33
C GLU A 9 1.57 6.77 5.49
N PHE A 10 1.77 7.71 4.58
CA PHE A 10 3.00 7.75 3.78
C PHE A 10 4.18 8.17 4.66
N LEU A 11 5.24 7.36 4.66
CA LEU A 11 6.46 7.67 5.40
C LEU A 11 7.54 8.26 4.50
N GLY A 12 7.66 7.77 3.27
CA GLY A 12 8.68 8.21 2.33
C GLY A 12 8.85 7.27 1.15
N GLU A 13 9.82 7.58 0.31
CA GLU A 13 10.28 6.71 -0.77
C GLU A 13 11.79 6.43 -0.65
N SER A 14 12.19 5.29 -1.20
CA SER A 14 13.59 4.93 -1.40
C SER A 14 13.91 4.82 -2.89
N GLU A 15 15.15 4.47 -3.23
CA GLU A 15 15.52 4.16 -4.62
C GLU A 15 14.69 2.99 -5.19
N LEU A 16 14.25 2.06 -4.34
CA LEU A 16 13.69 0.78 -4.77
C LEU A 16 12.22 0.58 -4.39
N ALA A 17 11.67 1.35 -3.45
CA ALA A 17 10.34 1.11 -2.92
C ALA A 17 9.69 2.36 -2.31
N ILE A 18 8.36 2.40 -2.33
CA ILE A 18 7.57 3.27 -1.46
C ILE A 18 7.46 2.65 -0.07
N VAL A 19 7.50 3.49 0.96
CA VAL A 19 7.34 3.08 2.35
C VAL A 19 6.11 3.75 2.94
N VAL A 20 5.18 2.91 3.41
CA VAL A 20 4.00 3.37 4.17
C VAL A 20 3.98 2.71 5.53
N VAL A 21 3.38 3.39 6.50
CA VAL A 21 3.20 2.91 7.87
C VAL A 21 1.73 2.63 8.12
N ILE A 22 1.44 1.49 8.74
CA ILE A 22 0.11 1.12 9.20
C ILE A 22 0.26 0.60 10.63
N SER A 23 0.13 1.51 11.60
CA SER A 23 0.40 1.26 13.03
C SER A 23 -0.44 0.14 13.64
N SER A 24 -1.62 -0.16 13.08
CA SER A 24 -2.46 -1.28 13.54
C SER A 24 -1.89 -2.65 13.19
N LEU A 25 -1.07 -2.77 12.13
CA LEU A 25 -0.59 -4.07 11.64
C LEU A 25 0.25 -4.83 12.66
N LYS A 26 0.93 -4.13 13.57
CA LYS A 26 1.87 -4.80 14.50
C LYS A 26 1.16 -5.82 15.36
N ARG A 27 -0.05 -5.48 15.82
CA ARG A 27 -0.86 -6.39 16.63
C ARG A 27 -1.53 -7.44 15.75
N ASP A 28 -2.11 -6.99 14.65
CA ASP A 28 -3.03 -7.79 13.85
C ASP A 28 -2.30 -8.83 12.98
N LEU A 29 -1.07 -8.54 12.56
CA LEU A 29 -0.20 -9.43 11.77
C LEU A 29 0.98 -10.00 12.55
N SER A 30 0.95 -9.91 13.88
CA SER A 30 2.04 -10.40 14.76
C SER A 30 2.46 -11.84 14.44
N HIS A 31 1.50 -12.75 14.28
CA HIS A 31 1.75 -14.14 13.91
C HIS A 31 2.43 -14.30 12.54
N LEU A 32 2.05 -13.47 11.57
CA LEU A 32 2.65 -13.46 10.24
C LEU A 32 4.12 -13.02 10.31
N PHE A 33 4.40 -11.97 11.09
CA PHE A 33 5.77 -11.50 11.31
C PHE A 33 6.63 -12.55 12.02
N GLU A 34 6.09 -13.25 13.03
CA GLU A 34 6.78 -14.35 13.71
C GLU A 34 7.21 -15.45 12.72
N ARG A 35 6.36 -15.80 11.77
CA ARG A 35 6.66 -16.80 10.72
C ARG A 35 7.73 -16.31 9.76
N PHE A 36 7.64 -15.07 9.27
CA PHE A 36 8.71 -14.47 8.46
C PHE A 36 10.05 -14.46 9.21
N HIS A 37 10.04 -14.12 10.50
CA HIS A 37 11.23 -14.12 11.36
C HIS A 37 11.77 -15.51 11.69
N ALA A 38 10.98 -16.56 11.47
CA ALA A 38 11.41 -17.95 11.53
C ALA A 38 11.98 -18.48 10.20
N GLY A 39 11.98 -17.63 9.15
CA GLY A 39 12.45 -17.99 7.81
C GLY A 39 11.44 -18.80 7.00
N GLU A 40 10.17 -18.76 7.37
CA GLU A 40 9.10 -19.40 6.59
C GLU A 40 8.85 -18.62 5.29
N GLU A 41 8.75 -19.36 4.18
CA GLU A 41 8.30 -18.80 2.90
C GLU A 41 6.77 -18.78 2.90
N ILE A 42 6.20 -17.58 2.78
CA ILE A 42 4.76 -17.36 2.76
C ILE A 42 4.39 -16.82 1.39
N ASP A 43 3.61 -17.61 0.65
CA ASP A 43 3.05 -17.16 -0.62
C ASP A 43 1.97 -16.11 -0.34
N TYR A 44 1.99 -15.05 -1.13
CA TYR A 44 0.99 -13.98 -1.09
C TYR A 44 0.47 -13.67 -2.49
N TRP A 45 -0.76 -13.18 -2.55
CA TRP A 45 -1.38 -12.66 -3.76
C TRP A 45 -1.98 -11.29 -3.46
N PHE A 46 -2.11 -10.47 -4.50
CA PHE A 46 -2.81 -9.21 -4.35
C PHE A 46 -3.59 -8.82 -5.60
N ASN A 47 -4.53 -7.92 -5.41
CA ASN A 47 -5.28 -7.28 -6.49
C ASN A 47 -5.63 -5.84 -6.13
N TRP A 48 -5.69 -5.00 -7.15
CA TRP A 48 -6.15 -3.63 -7.06
C TRP A 48 -7.64 -3.54 -7.40
N ASN A 49 -8.36 -2.67 -6.69
CA ASN A 49 -9.76 -2.40 -6.97
C ASN A 49 -10.14 -0.96 -6.61
N LEU A 50 -11.26 -0.50 -7.16
CA LEU A 50 -11.90 0.75 -6.79
C LEU A 50 -13.19 0.43 -6.04
N VAL A 51 -13.33 0.97 -4.82
CA VAL A 51 -14.55 0.81 -4.03
C VAL A 51 -15.19 2.16 -3.75
N VAL A 52 -16.51 2.18 -3.69
CA VAL A 52 -17.30 3.35 -3.29
C VAL A 52 -17.79 3.13 -1.87
N THR A 53 -17.52 4.07 -0.98
CA THR A 53 -17.99 4.03 0.41
C THR A 53 -19.47 4.39 0.50
N ASP A 54 -20.07 4.17 1.66
CA ASP A 54 -21.44 4.64 1.96
C ASP A 54 -21.56 6.19 1.92
N THR A 55 -20.43 6.90 2.02
CA THR A 55 -20.33 8.36 1.88
C THR A 55 -20.16 8.82 0.42
N ALA A 56 -20.25 7.91 -0.55
CA ALA A 56 -20.00 8.14 -1.97
C ALA A 56 -18.56 8.60 -2.29
N GLU A 57 -17.61 8.24 -1.43
CA GLU A 57 -16.18 8.50 -1.66
C GLU A 57 -15.55 7.30 -2.36
N TYR A 58 -14.68 7.57 -3.32
CA TYR A 58 -13.90 6.55 -4.00
C TYR A 58 -12.62 6.24 -3.21
N LEU A 59 -12.36 4.96 -2.98
CA LEU A 59 -11.11 4.47 -2.41
C LEU A 59 -10.48 3.48 -3.37
N VAL A 60 -9.18 3.63 -3.60
CA VAL A 60 -8.39 2.59 -4.27
C VAL A 60 -7.94 1.61 -3.20
N VAL A 61 -8.18 0.32 -3.41
CA VAL A 61 -7.83 -0.71 -2.43
C VAL A 61 -6.82 -1.68 -3.01
N LEU A 62 -5.79 -1.98 -2.23
CA LEU A 62 -4.88 -3.10 -2.43
C LEU A 62 -5.33 -4.23 -1.50
N GLU A 63 -5.91 -5.28 -2.08
CA GLU A 63 -6.33 -6.46 -1.34
C GLU A 63 -5.20 -7.48 -1.36
N LEU A 64 -4.56 -7.69 -0.21
CA LEU A 64 -3.54 -8.70 0.03
C LEU A 64 -4.18 -9.95 0.62
N GLU A 65 -3.74 -11.11 0.16
CA GLU A 65 -4.15 -12.41 0.68
C GLU A 65 -2.92 -13.29 0.92
N TRP A 66 -2.95 -14.04 2.01
CA TRP A 66 -2.01 -15.10 2.33
C TRP A 66 -2.75 -16.21 3.07
N ASP A 67 -2.29 -17.46 2.92
CA ASP A 67 -2.91 -18.65 3.51
C ASP A 67 -4.44 -18.76 3.26
N GLN A 68 -5.12 -19.69 3.95
CA GLN A 68 -6.53 -20.04 3.70
C GLN A 68 -7.53 -18.97 4.21
N GLY A 69 -7.49 -17.77 3.64
CA GLY A 69 -8.44 -16.69 3.89
C GLY A 69 -8.00 -15.64 4.91
N GLU A 70 -6.70 -15.58 5.22
CA GLU A 70 -6.11 -14.41 5.87
C GLU A 70 -5.72 -13.37 4.81
N GLY A 71 -5.68 -12.11 5.22
CA GLY A 71 -5.40 -11.03 4.30
C GLY A 71 -5.64 -9.66 4.89
N LEU A 72 -5.25 -8.65 4.13
CA LEU A 72 -5.30 -7.26 4.51
C LEU A 72 -5.78 -6.44 3.32
N THR A 73 -6.73 -5.53 3.55
CA THR A 73 -7.12 -4.54 2.56
C THR A 73 -6.53 -3.21 2.95
N VAL A 74 -5.59 -2.70 2.14
CA VAL A 74 -5.02 -1.37 2.33
C VAL A 74 -5.81 -0.39 1.47
N ALA A 75 -6.45 0.59 2.09
CA ALA A 75 -7.30 1.57 1.43
C ALA A 75 -6.59 2.92 1.28
N PHE A 76 -6.45 3.36 0.03
CA PHE A 76 -5.87 4.64 -0.37
C PHE A 76 -7.01 5.62 -0.67
N SER A 77 -7.10 6.67 0.16
CA SER A 77 -8.01 7.80 -0.06
C SER A 77 -7.55 8.62 -1.26
N ARG A 78 -8.43 9.51 -1.74
CA ARG A 78 -8.12 10.45 -2.82
C ARG A 78 -6.82 11.20 -2.60
N GLU A 79 -6.60 11.69 -1.38
CA GLU A 79 -5.37 12.40 -0.99
C GLU A 79 -4.10 11.55 -1.14
N MET A 80 -4.23 10.22 -1.13
CA MET A 80 -3.12 9.28 -1.29
C MET A 80 -2.93 8.79 -2.72
N TRP A 81 -3.78 9.17 -3.67
CA TRP A 81 -3.68 8.65 -5.04
C TRP A 81 -2.41 9.09 -5.76
N GLU A 82 -1.82 10.23 -5.40
CA GLU A 82 -0.52 10.66 -5.94
C GLU A 82 0.58 9.59 -5.74
N PHE A 83 0.49 8.81 -4.66
CA PHE A 83 1.44 7.73 -4.38
C PHE A 83 1.25 6.51 -5.29
N LEU A 84 0.07 6.32 -5.90
CA LEU A 84 -0.15 5.25 -6.88
C LEU A 84 0.74 5.44 -8.10
N GLY A 85 0.92 6.69 -8.55
CA GLY A 85 1.86 7.01 -9.64
C GLY A 85 3.30 6.67 -9.29
N LEU A 86 3.70 6.86 -8.04
CA LEU A 86 5.02 6.44 -7.55
C LEU A 86 5.12 4.90 -7.47
N MET A 87 4.03 4.18 -7.18
CA MET A 87 4.06 2.70 -7.11
C MET A 87 4.33 2.10 -8.49
N ILE A 88 3.80 2.71 -9.55
CA ILE A 88 4.11 2.35 -10.94
C ILE A 88 5.62 2.50 -11.23
N GLN A 89 6.27 3.51 -10.66
CA GLN A 89 7.69 3.77 -10.91
C GLN A 89 8.63 2.91 -10.07
N LYS A 90 8.27 2.64 -8.81
CA LYS A 90 9.12 1.94 -7.85
C LYS A 90 8.91 0.43 -7.86
N GLU A 91 7.76 -0.04 -8.35
CA GLU A 91 7.35 -1.46 -8.44
C GLU A 91 7.32 -2.19 -7.08
N ASN A 92 7.76 -1.58 -5.98
CA ASN A 92 7.80 -2.20 -4.67
C ASN A 92 7.15 -1.31 -3.61
N LEU A 93 6.41 -1.94 -2.72
CA LEU A 93 5.78 -1.31 -1.56
C LEU A 93 6.23 -2.00 -0.28
N VAL A 94 6.69 -1.20 0.68
CA VAL A 94 7.01 -1.65 2.03
C VAL A 94 5.90 -1.17 2.96
N LEU A 95 5.19 -2.12 3.57
CA LEU A 95 4.25 -1.87 4.66
C LEU A 95 4.98 -2.03 5.99
N LEU A 96 5.18 -0.93 6.71
CA LEU A 96 5.74 -0.94 8.06
C LEU A 96 4.61 -0.96 9.09
N ALA A 97 4.71 -1.85 10.06
CA ALA A 97 3.76 -1.93 11.15
C ALA A 97 4.11 -1.00 12.33
N ASP A 98 5.35 -0.49 12.38
CA ASP A 98 5.84 0.39 13.43
C ASP A 98 7.04 1.20 12.94
N TRP A 99 6.98 2.53 13.09
CA TRP A 99 8.05 3.45 12.69
C TRP A 99 9.03 3.73 13.84
N GLN A 100 8.71 3.38 15.09
CA GLN A 100 9.54 3.66 16.27
C GLN A 100 10.94 3.01 16.18
N MET A 101 11.13 2.07 15.27
CA MET A 101 12.44 1.44 14.99
C MET A 101 13.35 2.29 14.08
N LEU A 102 12.82 3.36 13.47
CA LEU A 102 13.53 4.24 12.53
C LEU A 102 13.87 5.61 13.13
N GLU A 103 13.44 5.92 14.36
CA GLU A 103 13.80 7.16 15.05
C GLU A 103 15.30 7.22 15.41
N GLU A 104 15.96 8.31 15.02
CA GLU A 104 17.30 8.67 15.52
C GLU A 104 17.25 8.80 17.05
N GLY A 105 17.83 7.83 17.76
CA GLY A 105 17.77 7.74 19.22
C GLY A 105 17.32 6.40 19.76
N ALA A 106 16.93 5.45 18.89
CA ALA A 106 16.74 4.06 19.27
C ALA A 106 17.97 3.56 20.06
N PRO A 107 17.78 2.93 21.24
CA PRO A 107 18.89 2.61 22.12
C PRO A 107 19.90 1.74 21.37
N VAL A 108 21.14 2.22 21.30
CA VAL A 108 22.35 1.50 20.84
C VAL A 108 22.68 0.40 21.86
N MET A 109 21.72 -0.49 22.11
CA MET A 109 21.80 -1.68 22.95
C MET A 109 21.22 -2.91 22.24
N ALA A 110 21.03 -2.85 20.92
CA ALA A 110 20.96 -4.06 20.12
C ALA A 110 22.38 -4.60 19.93
N GLU A 111 22.97 -5.15 20.99
CA GLU A 111 24.09 -6.07 20.89
C GLU A 111 23.67 -7.23 19.98
N VAL A 112 24.08 -7.21 18.71
CA VAL A 112 24.13 -8.36 17.79
C VAL A 112 22.85 -9.24 17.81
N ALA A 113 21.69 -8.63 18.04
CA ALA A 113 20.40 -9.29 17.88
C ALA A 113 20.00 -9.13 16.42
N GLU A 114 19.61 -10.23 15.78
CA GLU A 114 19.10 -10.25 14.42
C GLU A 114 17.98 -9.21 14.27
N PHE A 115 18.21 -8.19 13.44
CA PHE A 115 17.26 -7.11 13.20
C PHE A 115 15.99 -7.70 12.56
N LYS A 116 14.86 -7.60 13.27
CA LYS A 116 13.57 -8.20 12.90
C LYS A 116 12.52 -7.10 12.76
N PRO A 117 12.48 -6.39 11.62
CA PRO A 117 11.50 -5.33 11.41
C PRO A 117 10.12 -5.93 11.19
N TYR A 118 9.09 -5.31 11.76
CA TYR A 118 7.70 -5.62 11.43
C TYR A 118 7.35 -4.96 10.09
N ALA A 119 7.89 -5.50 9.00
CA ALA A 119 7.79 -4.97 7.65
C ALA A 119 7.36 -6.05 6.66
N LEU A 120 6.47 -5.71 5.73
CA LEU A 120 6.09 -6.54 4.60
C LEU A 120 6.58 -5.88 3.32
N LEU A 121 7.35 -6.63 2.51
CA LEU A 121 7.74 -6.21 1.17
C LEU A 121 6.79 -6.84 0.16
N ILE A 122 6.09 -6.00 -0.58
CA ILE A 122 5.27 -6.39 -1.73
C ILE A 122 6.04 -6.00 -2.97
N ARG A 123 6.46 -7.00 -3.74
CA ARG A 123 7.14 -6.83 -5.03
C ARG A 123 6.12 -6.77 -6.16
N ASP A 124 6.54 -6.13 -7.25
CA ASP A 124 5.76 -5.92 -8.48
C ASP A 124 4.37 -5.34 -8.15
N VAL A 125 4.30 -4.44 -7.17
CA VAL A 125 3.06 -3.93 -6.57
C VAL A 125 2.19 -3.20 -7.60
N ASP A 126 2.77 -2.76 -8.70
CA ASP A 126 2.09 -2.18 -9.85
C ASP A 126 1.28 -3.20 -10.66
N ALA A 127 1.52 -4.50 -10.46
CA ALA A 127 0.78 -5.56 -11.14
C ALA A 127 -0.72 -5.47 -10.86
N GLY A 128 -1.52 -5.29 -11.92
CA GLY A 128 -2.97 -5.13 -11.84
C GLY A 128 -3.45 -3.68 -11.81
N LEU A 129 -2.56 -2.68 -11.74
CA LEU A 129 -2.94 -1.27 -11.91
C LEU A 129 -3.45 -0.97 -13.34
N ASP A 130 -3.02 -1.73 -14.33
CA ASP A 130 -3.56 -1.70 -15.70
C ASP A 130 -5.06 -2.05 -15.74
N ARG A 131 -5.46 -3.09 -15.01
CA ARG A 131 -6.87 -3.48 -14.88
C ARG A 131 -7.67 -2.46 -14.09
N LEU A 132 -7.06 -1.87 -13.05
CA LEU A 132 -7.67 -0.77 -12.31
C LEU A 132 -7.90 0.43 -13.23
N TYR A 133 -6.92 0.79 -14.06
CA TYR A 133 -7.04 1.86 -15.04
C TYR A 133 -8.21 1.61 -16.00
N ASP A 134 -8.29 0.43 -16.60
CA ASP A 134 -9.38 0.10 -17.53
C ASP A 134 -10.75 0.20 -16.84
N HIS A 135 -10.85 -0.28 -15.59
CA HIS A 135 -12.08 -0.17 -14.82
C HIS A 135 -12.46 1.28 -14.50
N VAL A 136 -11.50 2.10 -14.07
CA VAL A 136 -11.70 3.53 -13.79
C VAL A 136 -12.09 4.28 -15.06
N ARG A 137 -11.47 3.97 -16.20
CA ARG A 137 -11.77 4.58 -17.50
C ARG A 137 -13.21 4.30 -17.92
N GLU A 138 -13.65 3.05 -17.84
CA GLU A 138 -15.04 2.68 -18.13
C GLU A 138 -16.03 3.44 -17.23
N LEU A 139 -15.72 3.58 -15.93
CA LEU A 139 -16.56 4.34 -15.01
C LEU A 139 -16.56 5.84 -15.33
N ALA A 140 -15.42 6.44 -15.68
CA ALA A 140 -15.32 7.85 -16.04
C ALA A 140 -16.08 8.18 -17.34
N GLU A 141 -16.05 7.29 -18.34
CA GLU A 141 -16.79 7.44 -19.59
C GLU A 141 -18.32 7.49 -19.36
N VAL A 142 -18.82 6.70 -18.41
CA VAL A 142 -20.23 6.66 -18.02
C VAL A 142 -20.60 7.83 -17.08
N ASN A 143 -19.66 8.29 -16.26
CA ASN A 143 -19.86 9.31 -15.23
C ASN A 143 -19.02 10.56 -15.49
N GLN A 144 -19.22 11.19 -16.65
CA GLN A 144 -18.38 12.29 -17.18
C GLN A 144 -18.29 13.55 -16.28
N GLU A 145 -19.16 13.66 -15.28
CA GLU A 145 -19.20 14.80 -14.36
C GLU A 145 -18.43 14.54 -13.04
N ILE A 146 -17.91 13.31 -12.83
CA ILE A 146 -17.18 12.96 -11.61
C ILE A 146 -15.68 13.26 -11.82
N GLU A 147 -15.24 14.38 -11.27
CA GLU A 147 -13.85 14.85 -11.36
C GLU A 147 -12.86 13.85 -10.75
N GLU A 148 -13.24 13.17 -9.66
CA GLU A 148 -12.41 12.16 -8.98
C GLU A 148 -11.99 11.02 -9.91
N LEU A 149 -12.92 10.53 -10.74
CA LEU A 149 -12.62 9.42 -11.66
C LEU A 149 -11.68 9.85 -12.78
N THR A 150 -11.81 11.10 -13.23
CA THR A 150 -10.93 11.67 -14.26
C THR A 150 -9.52 11.89 -13.70
N GLU A 151 -9.42 12.41 -12.48
CA GLU A 151 -8.15 12.57 -11.77
C GLU A 151 -7.43 11.23 -11.57
N LEU A 152 -8.13 10.23 -11.04
CA LEU A 152 -7.56 8.89 -10.84
C LEU A 152 -7.09 8.25 -12.15
N MET A 153 -7.87 8.41 -13.23
CA MET A 153 -7.50 7.90 -14.55
C MET A 153 -6.17 8.50 -15.03
N LEU A 154 -5.96 9.81 -14.87
CA LEU A 154 -4.71 10.48 -15.26
C LEU A 154 -3.51 10.00 -14.44
N ILE A 155 -3.70 9.81 -13.14
CA ILE A 155 -2.67 9.26 -12.24
C ILE A 155 -2.25 7.86 -12.70
N LEU A 156 -3.24 6.99 -12.98
CA LEU A 156 -2.99 5.61 -13.40
C LEU A 156 -2.43 5.49 -14.82
N GLU A 157 -2.73 6.44 -15.71
CA GLU A 157 -2.11 6.53 -17.05
C GLU A 157 -0.61 6.86 -16.98
N GLY A 158 -0.11 7.29 -15.81
CA GLY A 158 1.25 7.78 -15.66
C GLY A 158 1.45 9.17 -16.26
N ALA A 159 0.36 9.93 -16.45
CA ALA A 159 0.46 11.34 -16.80
C ALA A 159 1.14 12.06 -15.63
N GLU A 160 2.42 12.42 -15.82
CA GLU A 160 3.31 13.02 -14.83
C GLU A 160 2.57 14.05 -13.95
N SER A 161 2.13 13.61 -12.77
CA SER A 161 1.97 14.53 -11.66
C SER A 161 3.39 14.91 -11.30
N GLN A 162 3.80 16.14 -11.66
CA GLN A 162 5.15 16.65 -11.40
C GLN A 162 5.58 16.28 -9.98
N PRO A 163 6.82 15.81 -9.77
CA PRO A 163 7.27 15.44 -8.43
C PRO A 163 7.18 16.67 -7.54
N ILE A 164 6.22 16.68 -6.62
CA ILE A 164 6.13 17.71 -5.59
C ILE A 164 7.33 17.45 -4.69
N THR A 165 8.38 18.22 -4.90
CA THR A 165 9.54 18.22 -4.02
C THR A 165 9.06 18.82 -2.69
N LEU A 166 8.72 17.97 -1.72
CA LEU A 166 8.49 18.42 -0.36
C LEU A 166 9.86 18.79 0.24
N HIS A 167 10.06 20.10 0.44
CA HIS A 167 11.21 20.70 1.11
C HIS A 167 11.03 20.72 2.64
#